data_AF-A0A0G0HN59-F1
#
_entry.id   AF-A0A0G0HN59-F1
#
_cell.length_a   1.000
_cell.length_b   1.000
_cell.length_c   1.000
_cell.angle_alpha   90.00
_cell.angle_beta   90.00
_cell.angle_gamma   90.00
#
_symmetry.space_group_name_H-M   'P 1'
#
loop_
_entity.id
_entity.type
_entity.pdbx_description
1 polymer ?
#
loop_
_entity_poly.entity_id
_entity_poly.type
_entity_poly.pdbx_seq_one_letter_code
_entity_poly.pdbx_strand_id
1 'polypeptide(L)'
;MKIYFYCPIAKEPIGAFKEMYKHVLTLKELGYDAYIIHNKKHKEAWFDNPITPIVCPANKLKELIKKNDILVILEVSTWLLKLVECKRIVIFNQAPYHTFYDWGLKENKKHHLRDNRIIAIITVSKNAKEYIEYANFKIPIYRIHYYADNKIFYFIDYSEKYNWISLMTRRNHDDIEQVLQLLYSRSEINYINEYKIKFIEKAPENVTAQLMQKSKFFLHFGYQEGFGIPVLEAMMCGCVVIGYSGFGGEELYDRKFNCKIDTLNVVNFAKKIEEMLKVDVNTPSVIEKMGKKASIFASENYSRLKYKSEIKRIWKRITH
;
A
#
# COMPACT_ATOMS: atom_id res chain seq x y z
N MET A 1 0.56 -29.56 -5.06
CA MET A 1 -0.05 -28.56 -4.16
C MET A 1 -0.04 -27.24 -4.90
N LYS A 2 -1.19 -26.60 -5.01
CA LYS A 2 -1.36 -25.30 -5.66
C LYS A 2 -1.60 -24.20 -4.62
N ILE A 3 -1.24 -22.96 -4.96
CA ILE A 3 -1.48 -21.79 -4.12
C ILE A 3 -2.45 -20.86 -4.85
N TYR A 4 -3.60 -20.61 -4.26
CA TYR A 4 -4.65 -19.80 -4.85
C TYR A 4 -4.84 -18.51 -4.07
N PHE A 5 -4.71 -17.36 -4.72
CA PHE A 5 -5.03 -16.05 -4.16
C PHE A 5 -6.42 -15.64 -4.61
N TYR A 6 -7.38 -15.57 -3.70
CA TYR A 6 -8.72 -15.04 -4.03
C TYR A 6 -8.67 -13.51 -4.03
N CYS A 7 -8.68 -12.91 -5.22
CA CYS A 7 -8.69 -11.47 -5.39
C CYS A 7 -10.14 -10.99 -5.61
N PRO A 8 -10.68 -10.11 -4.75
CA PRO A 8 -11.93 -9.43 -5.05
C PRO A 8 -11.79 -8.54 -6.28
N ILE A 9 -12.93 -8.17 -6.87
CA ILE A 9 -13.00 -7.21 -7.98
C ILE A 9 -13.43 -5.86 -7.44
N ALA A 10 -12.72 -4.81 -7.81
CA ALA A 10 -13.12 -3.42 -7.58
C ALA A 10 -13.38 -2.70 -8.90
N LYS A 11 -14.20 -1.65 -8.84
CA LYS A 11 -14.43 -0.74 -9.98
C LYS A 11 -13.27 0.25 -10.18
N GLU A 12 -12.46 0.44 -9.15
CA GLU A 12 -11.38 1.43 -9.12
C GLU A 12 -10.03 0.76 -8.85
N PRO A 13 -8.91 1.39 -9.23
CA PRO A 13 -7.58 0.93 -8.87
C PRO A 13 -7.41 0.74 -7.35
N ILE A 14 -7.09 -0.48 -6.91
CA ILE A 14 -6.82 -0.82 -5.50
C ILE A 14 -5.41 -1.40 -5.38
N GLY A 15 -4.52 -0.70 -4.68
CA GLY A 15 -3.13 -1.12 -4.49
C GLY A 15 -2.98 -2.52 -3.90
N ALA A 16 -3.84 -2.91 -2.95
CA ALA A 16 -3.81 -4.25 -2.36
C ALA A 16 -4.01 -5.37 -3.38
N PHE A 17 -4.74 -5.12 -4.48
CA PHE A 17 -4.93 -6.11 -5.53
C PHE A 17 -3.68 -6.21 -6.41
N LYS A 18 -3.03 -5.08 -6.75
CA LYS A 18 -1.71 -5.08 -7.42
C LYS A 18 -0.70 -5.91 -6.64
N GLU A 19 -0.66 -5.77 -5.33
CA GLU A 19 0.28 -6.51 -4.50
C GLU A 19 -0.03 -8.02 -4.46
N MET A 20 -1.30 -8.46 -4.54
CA MET A 20 -1.62 -9.89 -4.71
C MET A 20 -1.07 -10.44 -6.02
N TYR A 21 -1.20 -9.69 -7.12
CA TYR A 21 -0.66 -10.07 -8.42
C TYR A 21 0.86 -10.15 -8.41
N LYS A 22 1.54 -9.17 -7.82
CA LYS A 22 3.00 -9.17 -7.65
C LYS A 22 3.47 -10.35 -6.79
N HIS A 23 2.71 -10.68 -5.75
CA HIS A 23 2.98 -11.84 -4.89
C HIS A 23 2.89 -13.14 -5.70
N VAL A 24 1.81 -13.35 -6.44
CA VAL A 24 1.64 -14.55 -7.31
C VAL A 24 2.74 -14.63 -8.37
N LEU A 25 3.07 -13.53 -9.03
CA LEU A 25 4.17 -13.50 -10.02
C LEU A 25 5.50 -13.90 -9.38
N THR A 26 5.81 -13.36 -8.20
CA THR A 26 7.03 -13.68 -7.46
C THR A 26 7.08 -15.15 -7.03
N LEU A 27 5.94 -15.72 -6.62
CA LEU A 27 5.84 -17.15 -6.31
C LEU A 27 6.09 -18.02 -7.54
N LYS A 28 5.52 -17.67 -8.70
CA LYS A 28 5.77 -18.39 -9.96
C LYS A 28 7.26 -18.36 -10.34
N GLU A 29 7.91 -17.21 -10.23
CA GLU A 29 9.35 -17.09 -10.48
C GLU A 29 10.23 -17.89 -9.51
N LEU A 30 9.71 -18.23 -8.33
CA LEU A 30 10.36 -19.08 -7.35
C LEU A 30 10.03 -20.57 -7.53
N GLY A 31 9.27 -20.92 -8.59
CA GLY A 31 8.90 -22.29 -8.93
C GLY A 31 7.62 -22.82 -8.27
N TYR A 32 6.84 -21.96 -7.61
CA TYR A 32 5.56 -22.37 -7.02
C TYR A 32 4.41 -22.33 -8.05
N ASP A 33 3.49 -23.29 -7.92
CA ASP A 33 2.27 -23.35 -8.72
C ASP A 33 1.18 -22.43 -8.14
N ALA A 34 1.27 -21.13 -8.42
CA ALA A 34 0.45 -20.08 -7.83
C ALA A 34 -0.50 -19.38 -8.83
N TYR A 35 -1.70 -19.00 -8.39
CA TYR A 35 -2.76 -18.44 -9.25
C TYR A 35 -3.54 -17.31 -8.57
N ILE A 36 -4.01 -16.35 -9.37
CA ILE A 36 -5.06 -15.41 -8.98
C ILE A 36 -6.42 -16.02 -9.35
N ILE A 37 -7.40 -15.92 -8.45
CA ILE A 37 -8.80 -16.24 -8.70
C ILE A 37 -9.63 -14.97 -8.66
N HIS A 38 -10.48 -14.78 -9.66
CA HIS A 38 -11.58 -13.81 -9.66
C HIS A 38 -12.93 -14.52 -9.67
N ASN A 39 -13.94 -13.95 -8.99
CA ASN A 39 -15.29 -14.54 -8.95
C ASN A 39 -16.06 -14.44 -10.28
N LYS A 40 -15.63 -13.58 -11.20
CA LYS A 40 -16.13 -13.43 -12.57
C LYS A 40 -15.01 -12.93 -13.50
N LYS A 41 -15.27 -12.90 -14.80
CA LYS A 41 -14.31 -12.38 -15.79
C LYS A 41 -13.93 -10.94 -15.44
N HIS A 42 -12.64 -10.71 -15.21
CA HIS A 42 -12.07 -9.41 -14.84
C HIS A 42 -10.62 -9.32 -15.29
N LYS A 43 -10.17 -8.12 -15.63
CA LYS A 43 -8.78 -7.82 -15.95
C LYS A 43 -8.41 -6.52 -15.26
N GLU A 44 -7.36 -6.55 -14.45
CA GLU A 44 -6.73 -5.34 -13.93
C GLU A 44 -6.02 -4.62 -15.08
N ALA A 45 -6.49 -3.42 -15.44
CA ALA A 45 -6.00 -2.67 -16.59
C ALA A 45 -5.11 -1.47 -16.22
N TRP A 46 -4.98 -1.13 -14.93
CA TRP A 46 -4.30 0.07 -14.47
C TRP A 46 -2.80 -0.15 -14.15
N PHE A 47 -2.33 -1.40 -14.14
CA PHE A 47 -0.93 -1.79 -14.04
C PHE A 47 -0.64 -2.96 -14.98
N ASP A 48 0.60 -3.06 -15.47
CA ASP A 48 0.99 -4.16 -16.35
C ASP A 48 1.21 -5.45 -15.54
N ASN A 49 0.66 -6.56 -16.02
CA ASN A 49 0.86 -7.86 -15.40
C ASN A 49 0.61 -9.01 -16.39
N PRO A 50 1.47 -10.04 -16.41
CA PRO A 50 1.35 -11.17 -17.33
C PRO A 50 0.44 -12.29 -16.79
N ILE A 51 -0.21 -12.11 -15.64
CA ILE A 51 -0.97 -13.17 -14.98
C ILE A 51 -2.35 -13.30 -15.62
N THR A 52 -2.64 -14.44 -16.23
CA THR A 52 -4.01 -14.85 -16.60
C THR A 52 -4.74 -15.38 -15.35
N PRO A 53 -5.78 -14.68 -14.84
CA PRO A 53 -6.51 -15.15 -13.66
C PRO A 53 -7.43 -16.32 -13.99
N ILE A 54 -7.69 -17.17 -13.00
CA ILE A 54 -8.74 -18.18 -13.06
C ILE A 54 -10.07 -17.51 -12.72
N VAL A 55 -11.07 -17.70 -13.57
CA VAL A 55 -12.44 -17.27 -13.29
C VAL A 55 -13.18 -18.41 -12.58
N CYS A 56 -13.49 -18.22 -11.30
CA CYS A 56 -14.21 -19.22 -10.50
C CYS A 56 -15.18 -18.52 -9.54
N PRO A 57 -16.51 -18.62 -9.77
CA PRO A 57 -17.51 -18.12 -8.84
C PRO A 57 -17.31 -18.67 -7.42
N ALA A 58 -17.59 -17.86 -6.41
CA ALA A 58 -17.31 -18.20 -5.01
C ALA A 58 -17.95 -19.54 -4.56
N ASN A 59 -19.16 -19.84 -5.04
CA ASN A 59 -19.87 -21.08 -4.74
C ASN A 59 -19.26 -22.34 -5.39
N LYS A 60 -18.36 -22.18 -6.37
CA LYS A 60 -17.62 -23.26 -7.04
C LYS A 60 -16.19 -23.44 -6.54
N LEU A 61 -15.75 -22.64 -5.57
CA LEU A 61 -14.37 -22.71 -5.06
C LEU A 61 -14.01 -24.09 -4.49
N LYS A 62 -14.98 -24.79 -3.87
CA LYS A 62 -14.80 -26.17 -3.37
C LYS A 62 -14.44 -27.18 -4.46
N GLU A 63 -14.85 -26.95 -5.71
CA GLU A 63 -14.55 -27.83 -6.85
C GLU A 63 -13.14 -27.57 -7.39
N LEU A 64 -12.69 -26.32 -7.33
CA LEU A 64 -11.38 -25.89 -7.81
C LEU A 64 -10.25 -26.18 -6.82
N ILE A 65 -10.45 -25.87 -5.53
CA ILE A 65 -9.40 -25.88 -4.51
C ILE A 65 -9.47 -27.20 -3.74
N LYS A 66 -8.44 -28.04 -3.89
CA LYS A 66 -8.38 -29.36 -3.24
C LYS A 66 -7.97 -29.24 -1.77
N LYS A 67 -8.22 -30.29 -0.99
CA LYS A 67 -7.91 -30.33 0.46
C LYS A 67 -6.45 -30.02 0.81
N ASN A 68 -5.52 -30.41 -0.05
CA ASN A 68 -4.08 -30.26 0.14
C ASN A 68 -3.51 -28.96 -0.47
N ASP A 69 -4.33 -28.16 -1.15
CA ASP A 69 -3.91 -26.86 -1.69
C ASP A 69 -3.94 -25.77 -0.61
N ILE A 70 -3.30 -24.63 -0.90
CA ILE A 70 -3.29 -23.45 -0.04
C ILE A 70 -4.19 -22.38 -0.65
N LEU A 71 -5.10 -21.85 0.16
CA LEU A 71 -5.89 -20.67 -0.18
C LEU A 71 -5.34 -19.45 0.56
N VAL A 72 -5.06 -18.38 -0.18
CA VAL A 72 -4.68 -17.06 0.33
C VAL A 72 -5.86 -16.11 0.16
N ILE A 73 -6.29 -15.49 1.25
CA ILE A 73 -7.41 -14.55 1.28
C ILE A 73 -7.01 -13.25 1.99
N LEU A 74 -7.70 -12.17 1.67
CA LEU A 74 -7.62 -10.93 2.43
C LEU A 74 -8.35 -11.07 3.77
N GLU A 75 -8.01 -10.21 4.72
CA GLU A 75 -8.60 -10.15 6.05
C GLU A 75 -10.12 -9.96 6.04
N VAL A 76 -10.66 -9.25 5.04
CA VAL A 76 -12.10 -9.04 4.85
C VAL A 76 -12.82 -10.19 4.15
N SER A 77 -12.08 -11.23 3.72
CA SER A 77 -12.62 -12.34 2.93
C SER A 77 -12.78 -13.64 3.72
N THR A 78 -12.81 -13.57 5.06
CA THR A 78 -12.97 -14.76 5.94
C THR A 78 -14.30 -15.49 5.77
N TRP A 79 -15.31 -14.88 5.16
CA TRP A 79 -16.56 -15.56 4.79
C TRP A 79 -16.32 -16.76 3.84
N LEU A 80 -15.24 -16.75 3.06
CA LEU A 80 -14.83 -17.85 2.18
C LEU A 80 -14.50 -19.14 2.94
N LEU A 81 -14.19 -19.06 4.24
CA LEU A 81 -13.95 -20.22 5.09
C LEU A 81 -15.12 -21.23 5.04
N LYS A 82 -16.34 -20.74 4.79
CA LYS A 82 -17.56 -21.57 4.67
C LYS A 82 -17.74 -22.23 3.30
N LEU A 83 -16.99 -21.78 2.28
CA LEU A 83 -17.16 -22.19 0.89
C LEU A 83 -16.05 -23.11 0.37
N VAL A 84 -15.06 -23.43 1.21
CA VAL A 84 -13.89 -24.22 0.83
C VAL A 84 -13.60 -25.33 1.85
N GLU A 85 -13.05 -26.44 1.35
CA GLU A 85 -12.62 -27.58 2.17
C GLU A 85 -11.10 -27.67 2.36
N CYS A 86 -10.34 -26.74 1.77
CA CYS A 86 -8.88 -26.71 1.91
C CYS A 86 -8.49 -26.56 3.38
N LYS A 87 -7.49 -27.33 3.81
CA LYS A 87 -7.04 -27.36 5.21
C LYS A 87 -5.96 -26.34 5.53
N ARG A 88 -5.47 -25.61 4.52
CA ARG A 88 -4.34 -24.68 4.64
C ARG A 88 -4.75 -23.33 4.08
N ILE A 89 -4.91 -22.36 4.97
CA ILE A 89 -5.35 -21.01 4.64
C ILE A 89 -4.33 -20.02 5.16
N VAL A 90 -3.94 -19.07 4.32
CA VAL A 90 -3.06 -17.96 4.66
C VAL A 90 -3.87 -16.68 4.56
N ILE A 91 -3.80 -15.84 5.59
CA ILE A 91 -4.39 -14.50 5.53
C ILE A 91 -3.31 -13.56 5.04
N PHE A 92 -3.52 -12.92 3.90
CA PHE A 92 -2.70 -11.81 3.46
C PHE A 92 -3.32 -10.51 3.97
N ASN A 93 -2.92 -10.13 5.19
CA ASN A 93 -3.46 -9.01 5.94
C ASN A 93 -2.84 -7.70 5.44
N GLN A 94 -3.54 -7.03 4.52
CA GLN A 94 -3.04 -5.81 3.88
C GLN A 94 -3.64 -4.54 4.51
N ALA A 95 -4.78 -4.62 5.20
CA ALA A 95 -5.33 -3.55 6.03
C ALA A 95 -5.66 -4.10 7.45
N PRO A 96 -4.75 -4.01 8.43
CA PRO A 96 -4.92 -4.63 9.74
C PRO A 96 -6.17 -4.15 10.48
N TYR A 97 -6.53 -2.88 10.30
CA TYR A 97 -7.70 -2.25 10.92
C TYR A 97 -9.04 -2.81 10.44
N HIS A 98 -9.07 -3.55 9.32
CA HIS A 98 -10.26 -4.24 8.85
C HIS A 98 -10.42 -5.65 9.41
N THR A 99 -9.47 -6.12 10.23
CA THR A 99 -9.49 -7.49 10.78
C THR A 99 -10.75 -7.77 11.59
N PHE A 100 -11.21 -6.79 12.37
CA PHE A 100 -12.43 -6.88 13.18
C PHE A 100 -13.60 -6.09 12.58
N TYR A 101 -13.51 -5.73 11.30
CA TYR A 101 -14.61 -5.06 10.61
C TYR A 101 -15.86 -5.96 10.63
N ASP A 102 -17.03 -5.36 10.80
CA ASP A 102 -18.32 -6.05 10.95
C ASP A 102 -18.43 -7.06 12.12
N TRP A 103 -17.52 -7.02 13.11
CA TRP A 103 -17.61 -7.91 14.28
C TRP A 103 -18.60 -7.46 15.36
N GLY A 104 -19.13 -6.24 15.24
CA GLY A 104 -20.10 -5.67 16.16
C GLY A 104 -19.53 -5.29 17.53
N LEU A 105 -20.19 -4.35 18.21
CA LEU A 105 -19.73 -3.85 19.52
C LEU A 105 -20.14 -4.74 20.71
N LYS A 106 -21.18 -5.56 20.54
CA LYS A 106 -21.83 -6.32 21.62
C LYS A 106 -21.57 -7.83 21.54
N GLU A 107 -20.81 -8.29 20.56
CA GLU A 107 -20.62 -9.71 20.30
C GLU A 107 -19.32 -10.24 20.90
N ASN A 108 -19.42 -11.18 21.85
CA ASN A 108 -18.28 -11.99 22.30
C ASN A 108 -18.19 -13.28 21.48
N LYS A 109 -18.12 -13.16 20.16
CA LYS A 109 -17.95 -14.30 19.24
C LYS A 109 -16.47 -14.63 19.05
N LYS A 110 -16.14 -15.92 18.94
CA LYS A 110 -14.80 -16.36 18.54
C LYS A 110 -14.50 -15.88 17.13
N HIS A 111 -13.46 -15.05 16.99
CA HIS A 111 -13.04 -14.49 15.71
C HIS A 111 -12.73 -15.57 14.67
N HIS A 112 -13.05 -15.32 13.39
CA HIS A 112 -12.77 -16.26 12.28
C HIS A 112 -11.28 -16.61 12.15
N LEU A 113 -10.40 -15.71 12.58
CA LEU A 113 -8.96 -15.98 12.64
C LEU A 113 -8.55 -17.02 13.70
N ARG A 114 -9.50 -17.63 14.43
CA ARG A 114 -9.24 -18.80 15.29
C ARG A 114 -9.56 -20.13 14.61
N ASP A 115 -9.91 -20.13 13.33
CA ASP A 115 -10.09 -21.36 12.56
C ASP A 115 -8.76 -22.11 12.41
N ASN A 116 -8.73 -23.38 12.82
CA ASN A 116 -7.51 -24.22 12.78
C ASN A 116 -6.95 -24.45 11.37
N ARG A 117 -7.71 -24.14 10.31
CA ARG A 117 -7.23 -24.19 8.92
C ARG A 117 -6.34 -23.01 8.58
N ILE A 118 -6.35 -21.94 9.37
CA ILE A 118 -5.50 -20.77 9.15
C ILE A 118 -4.11 -21.06 9.70
N ILE A 119 -3.16 -21.27 8.80
CA ILE A 119 -1.81 -21.74 9.13
C ILE A 119 -0.79 -20.59 9.22
N ALA A 120 -1.10 -19.43 8.66
CA ALA A 120 -0.24 -18.26 8.71
C ALA A 120 -0.99 -16.96 8.43
N ILE A 121 -0.45 -15.85 8.94
CA ILE A 121 -0.83 -14.48 8.55
C ILE A 121 0.40 -13.80 7.97
N ILE A 122 0.26 -13.17 6.82
CA ILE A 122 1.29 -12.31 6.21
C ILE A 122 0.82 -10.86 6.34
N THR A 123 1.57 -10.05 7.07
CA THR A 123 1.33 -8.61 7.28
C THR A 123 2.32 -7.77 6.48
N VAL A 124 1.98 -6.49 6.28
CA VAL A 124 2.67 -5.62 5.30
C VAL A 124 3.45 -4.47 5.91
N SER A 125 3.38 -4.29 7.23
CA SER A 125 4.12 -3.27 7.97
C SER A 125 4.39 -3.75 9.40
N LYS A 126 5.31 -3.05 10.09
CA LYS A 126 5.57 -3.30 11.53
C LYS A 126 4.28 -3.12 12.35
N ASN A 127 3.57 -2.03 12.11
CA ASN A 127 2.32 -1.70 12.80
C ASN A 127 1.22 -2.75 12.56
N ALA A 128 1.06 -3.24 11.32
CA ALA A 128 0.10 -4.32 11.03
C ALA A 128 0.45 -5.61 11.78
N LYS A 129 1.74 -5.95 11.86
CA LYS A 129 2.22 -7.11 12.63
C LYS A 129 1.90 -6.96 14.12
N GLU A 130 2.25 -5.83 14.73
CA GLU A 130 1.99 -5.54 16.14
C GLU A 130 0.49 -5.62 16.47
N TYR A 131 -0.36 -5.07 15.59
CA TYR A 131 -1.82 -5.13 15.75
C TYR A 131 -2.35 -6.57 15.84
N ILE A 132 -1.90 -7.45 14.93
CA ILE A 132 -2.34 -8.85 14.90
C ILE A 132 -1.71 -9.67 16.03
N GLU A 133 -0.45 -9.40 16.39
CA GLU A 133 0.22 -10.04 17.53
C GLU A 133 -0.52 -9.73 18.85
N TYR A 134 -0.95 -8.49 19.03
CA TYR A 134 -1.73 -8.07 20.19
C TYR A 134 -3.06 -8.85 20.33
N ALA A 135 -3.73 -9.13 19.21
CA ALA A 135 -4.95 -9.94 19.21
C ALA A 135 -4.73 -11.42 19.60
N ASN A 136 -3.47 -11.89 19.57
CA ASN A 136 -3.04 -13.21 20.03
C ASN A 136 -3.89 -14.38 19.49
N PHE A 137 -3.97 -14.49 18.17
CA PHE A 137 -4.65 -15.61 17.52
C PHE A 137 -3.88 -16.95 17.63
N LYS A 138 -2.64 -16.93 18.14
CA LYS A 138 -1.72 -18.09 18.22
C LYS A 138 -1.41 -18.72 16.86
N ILE A 139 -1.33 -17.89 15.82
CA ILE A 139 -0.99 -18.28 14.44
C ILE A 139 0.39 -17.68 14.12
N PRO A 140 1.25 -18.37 13.34
CA PRO A 140 2.48 -17.78 12.83
C PRO A 140 2.20 -16.50 12.02
N ILE A 141 2.85 -15.39 12.41
CA ILE A 141 2.74 -14.10 11.73
C ILE A 141 4.07 -13.76 11.05
N TYR A 142 4.02 -13.50 9.75
CA TYR A 142 5.16 -13.10 8.94
C TYR A 142 4.94 -11.69 8.42
N ARG A 143 6.00 -10.88 8.39
CA ARG A 143 5.98 -9.57 7.72
C ARG A 143 6.74 -9.64 6.41
N ILE A 144 6.19 -9.01 5.37
CA ILE A 144 6.88 -8.69 4.12
C ILE A 144 7.00 -7.17 3.97
N HIS A 145 8.02 -6.71 3.24
CA HIS A 145 8.15 -5.31 2.81
C HIS A 145 7.74 -5.19 1.35
N TYR A 146 6.75 -4.36 1.05
CA TYR A 146 6.43 -4.07 -0.35
C TYR A 146 7.62 -3.47 -1.10
N TYR A 147 7.49 -3.41 -2.43
CA TYR A 147 8.45 -2.69 -3.27
C TYR A 147 7.69 -1.85 -4.29
N ALA A 148 8.27 -0.70 -4.65
CA ALA A 148 7.86 0.06 -5.83
C ALA A 148 8.79 -0.32 -7.00
N ASP A 149 8.24 -0.46 -8.20
CA ASP A 149 9.03 -0.84 -9.37
C ASP A 149 9.94 0.32 -9.79
N ASN A 150 11.26 0.15 -9.61
CA ASN A 150 12.26 1.17 -9.90
C ASN A 150 12.46 1.43 -11.41
N LYS A 151 11.82 0.66 -12.29
CA LYS A 151 11.73 0.97 -13.73
C LYS A 151 10.62 1.95 -14.04
N ILE A 152 9.62 2.06 -13.17
CA ILE A 152 8.46 2.92 -13.34
C ILE A 152 8.60 4.15 -12.43
N PHE A 153 8.83 3.93 -11.14
CA PHE A 153 9.04 4.96 -10.14
C PHE A 153 10.53 5.13 -9.87
N TYR A 154 11.12 6.18 -10.44
CA TYR A 154 12.53 6.48 -10.27
C TYR A 154 12.78 7.98 -10.11
N PHE A 155 13.86 8.31 -9.40
CA PHE A 155 14.33 9.67 -9.22
C PHE A 155 14.77 10.28 -10.56
N ILE A 156 14.37 11.53 -10.78
CA ILE A 156 14.90 12.37 -11.87
C ILE A 156 15.60 13.58 -11.27
N ASP A 157 16.46 14.22 -12.05
CA ASP A 157 17.20 15.40 -11.62
C ASP A 157 16.24 16.50 -11.15
N TYR A 158 16.63 17.25 -10.10
CA TYR A 158 15.77 18.27 -9.51
C TYR A 158 15.45 19.38 -10.50
N SER A 159 16.39 19.69 -11.38
CA SER A 159 16.22 20.66 -12.46
C SER A 159 15.14 20.28 -13.48
N GLU A 160 14.77 19.00 -13.56
CA GLU A 160 13.73 18.49 -14.44
C GLU A 160 12.33 18.43 -13.80
N LYS A 161 12.22 18.78 -12.50
CA LYS A 161 10.96 18.84 -11.76
C LYS A 161 10.29 20.20 -11.95
N TYR A 162 8.96 20.20 -11.90
CA TYR A 162 8.17 21.43 -11.87
C TYR A 162 7.79 21.78 -10.44
N ASN A 163 7.35 23.03 -10.20
CA ASN A 163 6.67 23.44 -8.97
C ASN A 163 5.29 22.78 -8.85
N TRP A 164 5.26 21.45 -8.82
CA TRP A 164 4.05 20.67 -8.67
C TRP A 164 4.01 20.02 -7.29
N ILE A 165 2.81 20.02 -6.72
CA ILE A 165 2.45 19.33 -5.50
C ILE A 165 1.42 18.27 -5.91
N SER A 166 1.78 17.00 -5.83
CA SER A 166 0.88 15.90 -6.21
C SER A 166 0.17 15.31 -5.00
N LEU A 167 -1.06 14.84 -5.18
CA LEU A 167 -1.81 14.12 -4.15
C LEU A 167 -2.87 13.20 -4.76
N MET A 168 -3.34 12.24 -3.97
CA MET A 168 -4.48 11.38 -4.34
C MET A 168 -5.71 11.78 -3.51
N THR A 169 -6.89 11.80 -4.14
CA THR A 169 -8.15 12.30 -3.54
C THR A 169 -9.08 11.20 -3.01
N ARG A 170 -8.70 9.94 -3.16
CA ARG A 170 -9.56 8.78 -2.83
C ARG A 170 -9.93 8.67 -1.35
N ARG A 171 -9.13 9.24 -0.44
CA ARG A 171 -9.32 9.13 1.01
C ARG A 171 -9.23 10.51 1.65
N ASN A 172 -10.05 10.71 2.69
CA ASN A 172 -10.02 11.90 3.55
C ASN A 172 -10.17 13.21 2.77
N HIS A 173 -11.19 13.25 1.91
CA HIS A 173 -11.50 14.41 1.07
C HIS A 173 -11.70 15.68 1.90
N ASP A 174 -12.38 15.59 3.04
CA ASP A 174 -12.63 16.73 3.93
C ASP A 174 -11.32 17.35 4.47
N ASP A 175 -10.31 16.52 4.75
CA ASP A 175 -8.99 17.01 5.18
C ASP A 175 -8.24 17.67 4.01
N ILE A 176 -8.32 17.08 2.81
CA ILE A 176 -7.72 17.64 1.60
C ILE A 176 -8.30 19.04 1.35
N GLU A 177 -9.63 19.15 1.37
CA GLU A 177 -10.33 20.40 1.15
C GLU A 177 -9.91 21.45 2.17
N GLN A 178 -9.96 21.14 3.47
CA GLN A 178 -9.57 22.09 4.50
C GLN A 178 -8.11 22.55 4.37
N VAL A 179 -7.16 21.63 4.14
CA VAL A 179 -5.75 21.99 3.98
C VAL A 179 -5.55 22.90 2.77
N LEU A 180 -6.15 22.58 1.63
CA LEU A 180 -6.02 23.41 0.43
C LEU A 180 -6.68 24.78 0.60
N GLN A 181 -7.88 24.84 1.18
CA GLN A 181 -8.57 26.11 1.43
C GLN A 181 -7.82 26.99 2.42
N LEU A 182 -7.18 26.41 3.45
CA LEU A 182 -6.30 27.16 4.35
C LEU A 182 -5.10 27.77 3.62
N LEU A 183 -4.47 27.01 2.72
CA LEU A 183 -3.34 27.49 1.92
C LEU A 183 -3.78 28.63 0.98
N TYR A 184 -4.90 28.46 0.27
CA TYR A 184 -5.40 29.49 -0.66
C TYR A 184 -5.87 30.76 0.05
N SER A 185 -6.52 30.62 1.21
CA SER A 185 -6.94 31.77 2.04
C SER A 185 -5.76 32.59 2.58
N ARG A 186 -4.55 32.01 2.55
CA ARG A 186 -3.30 32.63 3.03
C ARG A 186 -2.31 32.90 1.88
N SER A 187 -2.79 32.87 0.65
CA SER A 187 -1.94 32.94 -0.55
C SER A 187 -1.13 34.23 -0.69
N GLU A 188 -1.52 35.32 -0.02
CA GLU A 188 -0.76 36.58 0.05
C GLU A 188 0.49 36.50 0.95
N ILE A 189 0.57 35.51 1.83
CA ILE A 189 1.64 35.37 2.84
C ILE A 189 2.32 34.00 2.81
N ASN A 190 1.99 33.18 1.81
CA ASN A 190 2.66 31.91 1.53
C ASN A 190 2.99 31.81 0.04
N TYR A 191 3.60 30.70 -0.36
CA TYR A 191 4.09 30.50 -1.72
C TYR A 191 3.17 29.62 -2.58
N ILE A 192 1.93 29.35 -2.16
CA ILE A 192 1.06 28.38 -2.85
C ILE A 192 0.81 28.75 -4.32
N ASN A 193 0.74 30.04 -4.64
CA ASN A 193 0.52 30.54 -6.00
C ASN A 193 1.67 30.25 -6.97
N GLU A 194 2.87 29.91 -6.46
CA GLU A 194 4.01 29.48 -7.28
C GLU A 194 3.96 27.99 -7.65
N TYR A 195 2.99 27.25 -7.10
CA TYR A 195 2.86 25.80 -7.27
C TYR A 195 1.53 25.42 -7.91
N LYS A 196 1.55 24.32 -8.67
CA LYS A 196 0.37 23.70 -9.23
C LYS A 196 0.02 22.43 -8.48
N ILE A 197 -1.21 22.34 -7.98
CA ILE A 197 -1.75 21.11 -7.43
C ILE A 197 -2.04 20.11 -8.56
N LYS A 198 -1.57 18.87 -8.40
CA LYS A 198 -1.74 17.75 -9.33
C LYS A 198 -2.49 16.61 -8.64
N PHE A 199 -3.78 16.52 -8.91
CA PHE A 199 -4.62 15.42 -8.44
C PHE A 199 -4.33 14.17 -9.27
N ILE A 200 -4.03 13.07 -8.58
CA ILE A 200 -3.83 11.74 -9.16
C ILE A 200 -5.09 10.92 -8.89
N GLU A 201 -5.97 10.85 -9.89
CA GLU A 201 -7.29 10.23 -9.76
C GLU A 201 -7.47 9.10 -10.77
N LYS A 202 -7.61 7.86 -10.28
CA LYS A 202 -7.81 6.66 -11.10
C LYS A 202 -6.82 6.54 -12.27
N ALA A 203 -5.63 7.12 -12.11
CA ALA A 203 -4.62 7.17 -13.14
C ALA A 203 -3.94 5.80 -13.29
N PRO A 204 -3.58 5.40 -14.52
CA PRO A 204 -2.67 4.28 -14.73
C PRO A 204 -1.34 4.46 -13.98
N GLU A 205 -0.67 3.35 -13.67
CA GLU A 205 0.57 3.35 -12.87
C GLU A 205 1.68 4.21 -13.49
N ASN A 206 1.87 4.13 -14.81
CA ASN A 206 2.86 4.94 -15.53
C ASN A 206 2.54 6.46 -15.48
N VAL A 207 1.26 6.83 -15.58
CA VAL A 207 0.82 8.24 -15.47
C VAL A 207 1.02 8.74 -14.04
N THR A 208 0.69 7.91 -13.04
CA THR A 208 0.95 8.20 -11.62
C THR A 208 2.43 8.48 -11.39
N ALA A 209 3.30 7.60 -11.90
CA ALA A 209 4.74 7.78 -11.80
C ALA A 209 5.23 9.05 -12.47
N GLN A 210 4.78 9.37 -13.69
CA GLN A 210 5.15 10.61 -14.38
C GLN A 210 4.76 11.87 -13.60
N LEU A 211 3.56 11.89 -13.02
CA LEU A 211 3.11 13.00 -12.18
C LEU A 211 3.98 13.17 -10.93
N MET A 212 4.31 12.07 -10.25
CA MET A 212 5.19 12.08 -9.07
C MET A 212 6.63 12.45 -9.43
N GLN A 213 7.19 11.92 -10.52
CA GLN A 213 8.54 12.23 -11.00
C GLN A 213 8.72 13.70 -11.27
N LYS A 214 7.73 14.34 -11.89
CA LYS A 214 7.74 15.78 -12.18
C LYS A 214 7.33 16.66 -11.01
N SER A 215 6.87 16.10 -9.90
CA SER A 215 6.51 16.83 -8.69
C SER A 215 7.68 16.96 -7.71
N LYS A 216 7.70 18.07 -6.97
CA LYS A 216 8.64 18.30 -5.86
C LYS A 216 8.10 17.73 -4.55
N PHE A 217 6.79 17.87 -4.34
CA PHE A 217 6.11 17.46 -3.13
C PHE A 217 5.00 16.45 -3.43
N PHE A 218 4.78 15.54 -2.48
CA PHE A 218 3.62 14.66 -2.45
C PHE A 218 2.89 14.82 -1.11
N LEU A 219 1.60 15.15 -1.16
CA LEU A 219 0.78 15.26 0.04
C LEU A 219 0.05 13.95 0.29
N HIS A 220 0.25 13.38 1.49
CA HIS A 220 -0.38 12.13 1.88
C HIS A 220 -1.42 12.33 2.98
N PHE A 221 -2.69 12.11 2.63
CA PHE A 221 -3.81 12.26 3.54
C PHE A 221 -4.35 10.91 4.06
N GLY A 222 -3.74 9.78 3.71
CA GLY A 222 -4.26 8.46 4.10
C GLY A 222 -4.15 8.19 5.60
N TYR A 223 -5.24 7.75 6.24
CA TYR A 223 -5.20 7.16 7.58
C TYR A 223 -6.17 6.01 7.77
N GLN A 224 -5.75 5.16 8.73
CA GLN A 224 -5.89 3.71 8.79
C GLN A 224 -5.38 2.99 7.52
N GLU A 225 -4.10 3.23 7.20
CA GLU A 225 -3.38 2.55 6.12
C GLU A 225 -2.65 1.31 6.63
N GLY A 226 -2.56 0.27 5.80
CA GLY A 226 -1.74 -0.90 6.12
C GLY A 226 -0.25 -0.68 5.92
N PHE A 227 0.13 0.15 4.94
CA PHE A 227 1.54 0.47 4.63
C PHE A 227 1.73 1.85 3.99
N GLY A 228 0.86 2.27 3.06
CA GLY A 228 1.04 3.54 2.33
C GLY A 228 1.93 3.41 1.09
N ILE A 229 1.59 2.51 0.16
CA ILE A 229 2.32 2.34 -1.12
C ILE A 229 2.53 3.66 -1.88
N PRO A 230 1.54 4.58 -1.97
CA PRO A 230 1.75 5.86 -2.66
C PRO A 230 2.86 6.72 -2.05
N VAL A 231 3.11 6.62 -0.74
CA VAL A 231 4.23 7.30 -0.07
C VAL A 231 5.55 6.72 -0.57
N LEU A 232 5.66 5.38 -0.61
CA LEU A 232 6.86 4.71 -1.11
C LEU A 232 7.11 5.06 -2.59
N GLU A 233 6.07 5.05 -3.42
CA GLU A 233 6.13 5.42 -4.85
C GLU A 233 6.60 6.88 -5.03
N ALA A 234 6.04 7.82 -4.26
CA ALA A 234 6.46 9.22 -4.29
C ALA A 234 7.91 9.43 -3.84
N MET A 235 8.35 8.73 -2.78
CA MET A 235 9.73 8.77 -2.30
C MET A 235 10.70 8.23 -3.36
N MET A 236 10.36 7.13 -4.03
CA MET A 236 11.16 6.60 -5.15
C MET A 236 11.36 7.65 -6.26
N CYS A 237 10.32 8.42 -6.56
CA CYS A 237 10.34 9.53 -7.53
C CYS A 237 11.06 10.79 -7.04
N GLY A 238 11.57 10.80 -5.80
CA GLY A 238 12.26 11.93 -5.21
C GLY A 238 11.34 13.07 -4.78
N CYS A 239 10.05 12.79 -4.53
CA CYS A 239 9.19 13.76 -3.84
C CYS A 239 9.57 13.84 -2.36
N VAL A 240 9.51 15.04 -1.79
CA VAL A 240 9.41 15.20 -0.34
C VAL A 240 7.96 14.94 0.06
N VAL A 241 7.73 13.94 0.92
CA VAL A 241 6.38 13.58 1.36
C VAL A 241 6.01 14.39 2.60
N ILE A 242 4.84 15.03 2.55
CA ILE A 242 4.26 15.78 3.67
C ILE A 242 2.90 15.16 3.98
N GLY A 243 2.67 14.71 5.21
CA GLY A 243 1.34 14.27 5.62
C GLY A 243 1.33 13.15 6.65
N TYR A 244 0.20 12.46 6.73
CA TYR A 244 -0.05 11.43 7.72
C TYR A 244 0.76 10.17 7.42
N SER A 245 1.26 9.49 8.46
CA SER A 245 1.86 8.16 8.27
C SER A 245 0.82 7.06 8.05
N GLY A 246 -0.43 7.32 8.42
CA GLY A 246 -1.52 6.34 8.35
C GLY A 246 -1.28 5.10 9.21
N PHE A 247 -0.41 5.19 10.22
CA PHE A 247 0.11 4.13 11.08
C PHE A 247 0.99 3.11 10.34
N GLY A 248 0.46 2.41 9.33
CA GLY A 248 1.21 1.41 8.58
C GLY A 248 2.45 1.98 7.89
N GLY A 249 2.37 3.23 7.43
CA GLY A 249 3.47 3.94 6.77
C GLY A 249 4.44 4.62 7.73
N GLU A 250 4.30 4.46 9.04
CA GLU A 250 5.22 5.07 10.03
C GLU A 250 6.68 4.70 9.75
N GLU A 251 6.93 3.49 9.26
CA GLU A 251 8.27 3.00 8.89
C GLU A 251 8.88 3.70 7.64
N LEU A 252 8.10 4.48 6.90
CA LEU A 252 8.56 5.26 5.74
C LEU A 252 8.96 6.70 6.09
N TYR A 253 8.64 7.18 7.29
CA TYR A 253 8.88 8.57 7.67
C TYR A 253 10.15 8.73 8.50
N ASP A 254 11.07 9.57 8.01
CA ASP A 254 12.22 10.10 8.75
C ASP A 254 12.29 11.61 8.51
N ARG A 255 12.50 12.39 9.57
CA ARG A 255 12.60 13.86 9.51
C ARG A 255 13.72 14.37 8.60
N LYS A 256 14.69 13.52 8.24
CA LYS A 256 15.79 13.84 7.31
C LYS A 256 15.34 14.02 5.87
N PHE A 257 14.17 13.48 5.49
CA PHE A 257 13.72 13.51 4.10
C PHE A 257 12.20 13.59 3.89
N ASN A 258 11.39 13.43 4.95
CA ASN A 258 9.93 13.56 4.91
C ASN A 258 9.41 14.40 6.09
N CYS A 259 8.16 14.86 5.97
CA CYS A 259 7.46 15.62 6.99
C CYS A 259 6.22 14.86 7.47
N LYS A 260 6.36 14.16 8.60
CA LYS A 260 5.23 13.50 9.26
C LYS A 260 4.34 14.50 9.96
N ILE A 261 3.04 14.39 9.72
CA ILE A 261 1.98 15.14 10.40
C ILE A 261 1.12 14.16 11.21
N ASP A 262 0.74 14.57 12.42
CA ASP A 262 -0.22 13.80 13.21
C ASP A 262 -1.59 13.78 12.51
N THR A 263 -2.23 12.61 12.50
CA THR A 263 -3.53 12.39 11.85
C THR A 263 -4.58 13.40 12.36
N LEU A 264 -5.38 13.93 11.44
CA LEU A 264 -6.41 14.97 11.66
C LEU A 264 -5.87 16.35 12.09
N ASN A 265 -4.55 16.56 12.14
CA ASN A 265 -3.97 17.87 12.46
C ASN A 265 -3.85 18.76 11.22
N VAL A 266 -4.99 19.19 10.69
CA VAL A 266 -5.16 19.98 9.46
C VAL A 266 -4.33 21.27 9.48
N VAL A 267 -4.34 22.02 10.60
CA VAL A 267 -3.60 23.29 10.71
C VAL A 267 -2.09 23.06 10.66
N ASN A 268 -1.59 22.05 11.37
CA ASN A 268 -0.16 21.71 11.31
C ASN A 268 0.24 21.21 9.91
N PHE A 269 -0.65 20.49 9.23
CA PHE A 269 -0.43 20.07 7.85
C PHE A 269 -0.23 21.29 6.94
N ALA A 270 -1.16 22.24 6.94
CA ALA A 270 -1.05 23.47 6.13
C ALA A 270 0.24 24.25 6.47
N LYS A 271 0.54 24.46 7.76
CA LYS A 271 1.77 25.14 8.20
C LYS A 271 3.03 24.45 7.70
N LYS A 272 3.08 23.12 7.73
CA LYS A 272 4.26 22.38 7.26
C LYS A 272 4.41 22.46 5.74
N ILE A 273 3.31 22.51 4.99
CA ILE A 273 3.36 22.78 3.56
C ILE A 273 3.95 24.18 3.34
N GLU A 274 3.42 25.23 3.98
CA GLU A 274 3.93 26.61 3.84
C GLU A 274 5.44 26.70 4.14
N GLU A 275 5.90 26.05 5.21
CA GLU A 275 7.32 25.95 5.57
C GLU A 275 8.15 25.32 4.45
N MET A 276 7.66 24.23 3.86
CA MET A 276 8.41 23.51 2.83
C MET A 276 8.42 24.22 1.49
N LEU A 277 7.33 24.90 1.11
CA LEU A 277 7.33 25.77 -0.06
C LEU A 277 8.31 26.93 0.13
N LYS A 278 8.35 27.53 1.33
CA LYS A 278 9.32 28.59 1.66
C LYS A 278 10.76 28.10 1.59
N VAL A 279 11.05 26.90 2.08
CA VAL A 279 12.39 26.30 1.98
C VAL A 279 12.78 26.06 0.53
N ASP A 280 11.87 25.57 -0.31
CA ASP A 280 12.16 25.37 -1.73
C ASP A 280 12.48 26.68 -2.46
N VAL A 281 11.67 27.72 -2.23
CA VAL A 281 11.86 29.02 -2.89
C VAL A 281 13.19 29.67 -2.49
N ASN A 282 13.53 29.62 -1.19
CA ASN A 282 14.74 30.27 -0.69
C ASN A 282 15.99 29.40 -0.82
N THR A 283 15.86 28.08 -0.78
CA THR A 283 16.98 27.13 -0.73
C THR A 283 16.60 25.79 -1.37
N PRO A 284 16.38 25.74 -2.70
CA PRO A 284 15.88 24.55 -3.39
C PRO A 284 16.78 23.32 -3.24
N SER A 285 18.09 23.54 -3.05
CA SER A 285 19.06 22.47 -2.80
C SER A 285 18.77 21.65 -1.53
N VAL A 286 18.02 22.19 -0.56
CA VAL A 286 17.57 21.43 0.63
C VAL A 286 16.51 20.42 0.24
N ILE A 287 15.51 20.82 -0.55
CA ILE A 287 14.43 19.94 -1.03
C ILE A 287 14.98 18.87 -1.95
N GLU A 288 15.89 19.25 -2.85
CA GLU A 288 16.63 18.31 -3.69
C GLU A 288 17.32 17.22 -2.85
N LYS A 289 18.10 17.63 -1.82
CA LYS A 289 18.80 16.69 -0.93
C LYS A 289 17.83 15.80 -0.16
N MET A 290 16.69 16.33 0.27
CA MET A 290 15.64 15.55 0.94
C MET A 290 15.05 14.51 -0.02
N GLY A 291 14.60 14.91 -1.22
CA GLY A 291 14.05 14.01 -2.22
C GLY A 291 15.02 12.91 -2.64
N LYS A 292 16.31 13.26 -2.85
CA LYS A 292 17.36 12.28 -3.15
C LYS A 292 17.55 11.27 -2.02
N LYS A 293 17.57 11.72 -0.76
CA LYS A 293 17.65 10.83 0.41
C LYS A 293 16.43 9.92 0.53
N ALA A 294 15.23 10.44 0.28
CA ALA A 294 14.00 9.65 0.27
C ALA A 294 14.06 8.53 -0.78
N SER A 295 14.53 8.84 -2.00
CA SER A 295 14.66 7.85 -3.08
C SER A 295 15.72 6.78 -2.78
N ILE A 296 16.88 7.17 -2.22
CA ILE A 296 17.91 6.22 -1.78
C ILE A 296 17.34 5.30 -0.71
N PHE A 297 16.72 5.87 0.34
CA PHE A 297 16.11 5.07 1.41
C PHE A 297 15.07 4.09 0.87
N ALA A 298 14.17 4.55 0.00
CA ALA A 298 13.12 3.74 -0.60
C ALA A 298 13.71 2.59 -1.45
N SER A 299 14.66 2.91 -2.34
CA SER A 299 15.27 1.92 -3.25
C SER A 299 16.12 0.89 -2.52
N GLU A 300 16.81 1.26 -1.45
CA GLU A 300 17.62 0.35 -0.65
C GLU A 300 16.75 -0.56 0.22
N ASN A 301 15.67 -0.05 0.82
CA ASN A 301 14.88 -0.79 1.81
C ASN A 301 13.70 -1.55 1.24
N TYR A 302 13.11 -1.07 0.16
CA TYR A 302 11.88 -1.58 -0.42
C TYR A 302 12.10 -2.01 -1.88
N SER A 303 13.10 -2.87 -2.09
CA SER A 303 13.49 -3.36 -3.41
C SER A 303 12.83 -4.70 -3.76
N ARG A 304 12.65 -4.94 -5.05
CA ARG A 304 12.14 -6.22 -5.58
C ARG A 304 13.01 -7.42 -5.15
N LEU A 305 14.32 -7.23 -5.02
CA LEU A 305 15.24 -8.26 -4.57
C LEU A 305 15.00 -8.65 -3.10
N LYS A 306 14.84 -7.65 -2.22
CA LYS A 306 14.49 -7.87 -0.81
C LYS A 306 13.13 -8.58 -0.70
N TYR A 307 12.11 -8.08 -1.39
CA TYR A 307 10.79 -8.70 -1.44
C TYR A 307 10.86 -10.18 -1.87
N LYS A 308 11.52 -10.49 -3.00
CA LYS A 308 11.64 -11.87 -3.50
C LYS A 308 12.35 -12.80 -2.51
N SER A 309 13.38 -12.32 -1.82
CA SER A 309 14.09 -13.07 -0.77
C SER A 309 13.17 -13.38 0.42
N GLU A 310 12.39 -12.39 0.88
CA GLU A 310 11.43 -12.57 1.97
C GLU A 310 10.32 -13.55 1.59
N ILE A 311 9.75 -13.42 0.40
CA ILE A 311 8.73 -14.33 -0.13
C ILE A 311 9.27 -15.76 -0.16
N LYS A 312 10.49 -15.97 -0.68
CA LYS A 312 11.15 -17.29 -0.69
C LYS A 312 11.27 -17.88 0.72
N ARG A 313 11.76 -17.09 1.69
CA ARG A 313 11.95 -17.52 3.08
C ARG A 313 10.63 -17.85 3.76
N ILE A 314 9.62 -16.99 3.62
CA ILE A 314 8.31 -17.13 4.27
C ILE A 314 7.57 -18.32 3.68
N TRP A 315 7.50 -18.44 2.37
CA TRP A 315 6.75 -19.53 1.74
C TRP A 315 7.39 -20.89 1.96
N LYS A 316 8.73 -20.97 2.03
CA LYS A 316 9.41 -22.19 2.48
C LYS A 316 8.90 -22.66 3.85
N ARG A 317 8.64 -21.75 4.80
CA ARG A 317 8.10 -22.07 6.13
C ARG A 317 6.60 -22.33 6.17
N ILE A 318 5.84 -21.80 5.21
CA ILE A 318 4.40 -22.03 5.12
C ILE A 318 4.11 -23.39 4.45
N THR A 319 4.96 -23.80 3.50
CA THR A 319 4.73 -25.02 2.70
C THR A 319 5.31 -26.28 3.31
N HIS A 320 6.46 -26.18 4.00
CA HIS A 320 6.98 -27.25 4.87
C HIS A 320 6.25 -27.22 6.21
#